data_AF-A0A1M5QGH4-F1
#
_entry.id   AF-A0A1M5QGH4-F1
#
_cell.length_a   1.000
_cell.length_b   1.000
_cell.length_c   1.000
_cell.angle_alpha   90.00
_cell.angle_beta   90.00
_cell.angle_gamma   90.00
#
_symmetry.space_group_name_H-M   'P 1'
#
loop_
_entity.id
_entity.type
_entity.pdbx_description
1 polymer ?
#
loop_
_entity_poly.entity_id
_entity_poly.type
_entity_poly.pdbx_seq_one_letter_code
_entity_poly.pdbx_strand_id
1 'polypeptide(L)' 'MEETFAVKPVGVKYICDSCKKGEMLPTENIRMFEKHLEYTHRCNKCGFEKDFTEKYPLIRYAQT' A
#
# COMPACT_ATOMS: atom_id res chain seq x y z
N MET A 1 -21.45 -3.04 -23.88
CA MET A 1 -22.00 -1.70 -23.59
C MET A 1 -21.39 -1.28 -22.27
N GLU A 2 -20.74 -0.13 -22.22
CA GLU A 2 -20.07 0.40 -21.02
C GLU A 2 -20.93 1.53 -20.43
N GLU A 3 -20.98 1.63 -19.11
CA GLU A 3 -21.73 2.67 -18.39
C GLU A 3 -20.80 3.32 -17.34
N THR A 4 -20.89 4.63 -17.20
CA THR A 4 -20.10 5.40 -16.23
C THR A 4 -20.92 5.71 -14.99
N PHE A 5 -20.30 5.63 -13.82
CA PHE A 5 -20.91 5.98 -12.55
C PHE A 5 -19.92 6.75 -11.66
N ALA A 6 -20.45 7.51 -10.70
CA ALA A 6 -19.63 8.26 -9.77
C ALA A 6 -18.94 7.33 -8.77
N VAL A 7 -17.65 7.58 -8.53
CA VAL A 7 -16.87 6.92 -7.48
C VAL A 7 -16.22 7.96 -6.58
N LYS A 8 -16.00 7.59 -5.32
CA LYS A 8 -15.24 8.42 -4.38
C LYS A 8 -13.81 7.90 -4.26
N PRO A 9 -12.78 8.65 -4.71
CA PRO A 9 -11.40 8.29 -4.45
C PRO A 9 -11.04 8.49 -2.97
N VAL A 10 -10.33 7.53 -2.39
CA VAL A 10 -9.88 7.53 -1.00
C VAL A 10 -8.39 7.15 -0.96
N GLY A 11 -7.58 7.99 -0.31
CA GLY A 11 -6.18 7.69 -0.05
C GLY A 11 -6.04 6.67 1.08
N VAL A 12 -5.26 5.62 0.84
CA VAL A 12 -4.99 4.55 1.80
C VAL A 12 -3.49 4.55 2.11
N LYS A 13 -3.18 4.69 3.39
CA LYS A 13 -1.82 4.54 3.94
C LYS A 13 -1.80 3.36 4.90
N TYR A 14 -0.67 2.69 4.99
CA TYR A 14 -0.47 1.61 5.95
C TYR A 14 0.28 2.11 7.19
N ILE A 15 -0.36 2.01 8.35
CA ILE A 15 0.26 2.39 9.63
C ILE A 15 1.13 1.24 10.14
N CYS A 16 2.37 1.55 10.50
CA CYS A 16 3.36 0.56 10.93
C CYS A 16 2.85 -0.29 12.09
N ASP A 17 2.90 -1.61 11.94
CA ASP A 17 2.46 -2.54 12.96
C ASP A 17 3.36 -2.58 14.20
N SER A 18 4.65 -2.29 14.03
CA SER A 18 5.64 -2.33 15.10
C SER A 18 5.51 -1.13 16.05
N CYS A 19 5.52 0.10 15.51
CA CYS A 19 5.52 1.31 16.35
C CYS A 19 4.15 2.00 16.47
N LYS A 20 3.16 1.60 15.66
CA LYS A 20 1.80 2.17 15.60
C LYS A 20 1.72 3.69 15.38
N LYS A 21 2.84 4.34 15.02
CA LYS A 21 2.96 5.79 14.85
C LYS A 21 3.47 6.21 13.47
N GLY A 22 4.23 5.34 12.81
CA GLY A 22 4.86 5.61 11.51
C GLY A 22 4.01 5.08 10.36
N GLU A 23 4.34 5.52 9.16
CA GLU A 23 3.75 5.04 7.92
C GLU A 23 4.73 4.10 7.23
N MET A 24 4.22 3.02 6.63
CA MET A 24 5.02 2.11 5.82
C MET A 24 5.12 2.71 4.41
N LEU A 25 6.34 3.09 4.02
CA LEU A 25 6.62 3.69 2.71
C LEU A 25 7.40 2.70 1.84
N PRO A 26 7.18 2.68 0.52
CA PRO A 26 7.80 1.70 -0.35
C PRO A 26 9.27 2.03 -0.52
N THR A 27 10.09 0.99 -0.51
CA THR A 27 11.51 1.07 -0.87
C THR A 27 11.69 0.76 -2.36
N GLU A 28 12.93 0.76 -2.84
CA GLU A 28 13.26 0.33 -4.21
C GLU A 28 13.28 -1.21 -4.36
N ASN A 29 13.16 -1.95 -3.25
CA ASN A 29 13.18 -3.41 -3.25
C ASN A 29 11.81 -3.99 -3.62
N ILE A 30 11.81 -4.85 -4.64
CA ILE A 30 10.65 -5.62 -5.10
C ILE A 30 11.06 -7.09 -5.14
N ARG A 31 10.21 -7.96 -4.62
CA ARG A 31 10.37 -9.42 -4.71
C ARG A 31 9.37 -9.95 -5.73
N MET A 32 9.88 -10.71 -6.68
CA MET A 32 9.08 -11.34 -7.73
C MET A 32 8.91 -12.81 -7.43
N PHE A 33 7.65 -13.25 -7.32
CA PHE A 33 7.26 -14.65 -7.18
C PHE A 33 6.55 -15.08 -8.47
N GLU A 34 6.40 -16.40 -8.69
CA GLU A 34 5.70 -16.92 -9.88
C GLU A 34 4.28 -16.36 -10.04
N LYS A 35 3.60 -16.03 -8.94
CA LYS A 35 2.18 -15.65 -8.93
C LYS A 35 1.91 -14.19 -8.57
N HIS A 36 2.88 -13.48 -8.01
CA HIS A 36 2.67 -12.12 -7.52
C HIS A 36 3.99 -11.35 -7.32
N LEU A 37 3.85 -10.03 -7.16
CA LEU A 37 4.93 -9.13 -6.73
C LEU A 37 4.70 -8.74 -5.28
N GLU A 38 5.78 -8.65 -4.52
CA GLU A 38 5.78 -8.03 -3.19
C GLU A 38 6.70 -6.81 -3.18
N TYR A 39 6.22 -5.74 -2.57
CA TYR A 39 6.90 -4.47 -2.42
C TYR A 39 7.38 -4.33 -0.99
N THR A 40 8.69 -4.25 -0.78
CA THR A 40 9.24 -4.02 0.56
C THR A 40 8.96 -2.59 0.97
N HIS A 41 8.30 -2.42 2.11
CA HIS A 41 8.09 -1.12 2.73
C HIS A 41 8.89 -1.01 4.02
N ARG A 42 9.38 0.19 4.29
CA ARG A 42 10.07 0.54 5.52
C ARG A 42 9.29 1.61 6.28
N CYS A 43 9.12 1.40 7.58
CA CYS A 43 8.52 2.37 8.46
C CYS A 43 9.38 3.63 8.54
N ASN A 44 8.79 4.79 8.26
CA ASN A 44 9.48 6.07 8.34
C ASN A 44 9.81 6.56 9.76
N LYS A 45 9.40 5.84 10.82
CA LYS A 45 9.69 6.19 12.23
C LYS A 45 10.60 5.20 12.96
N CYS A 46 10.36 3.90 12.84
CA CYS A 46 11.12 2.88 13.59
C CYS A 46 12.00 2.00 12.71
N GLY A 47 11.97 2.17 11.38
CA GLY A 47 12.77 1.38 10.46
C GLY A 47 12.30 -0.06 10.24
N PHE A 48 11.22 -0.50 10.91
CA PHE A 48 10.64 -1.83 10.69
C PHE A 48 10.27 -2.03 9.22
N GLU A 49 10.64 -3.19 8.65
CA GLU A 49 10.35 -3.56 7.27
C GLU A 49 9.25 -4.62 7.19
N LYS A 50 8.42 -4.51 6.16
CA LYS A 50 7.40 -5.49 5.84
C LYS A 50 7.12 -5.49 4.35
N ASP A 51 6.93 -6.68 3.79
CA ASP A 51 6.57 -6.86 2.40
C ASP A 51 5.04 -6.83 2.25
N PHE A 52 4.57 -6.18 1.19
CA PHE A 52 3.15 -6.04 0.86
C PHE A 52 2.92 -6.38 -0.61
N THR A 53 1.78 -7.00 -0.92
CA THR A 53 1.37 -7.23 -2.32
C THR A 53 0.90 -5.95 -3.03
N GLU A 54 0.69 -4.88 -2.28
CA GLU A 54 0.29 -3.56 -2.78
C GLU A 54 1.32 -2.50 -2.38
N LYS A 55 1.47 -1.48 -3.22
CA LYS A 55 2.39 -0.37 -3.00
C LYS A 55 1.68 0.77 -2.27
N TYR A 56 1.84 0.85 -0.95
CA TYR A 56 1.30 1.92 -0.12
C TYR A 56 2.22 3.15 -0.14
N PRO A 57 1.68 4.37 -0.03
CA PRO A 57 0.26 4.70 -0.08
C PRO A 57 -0.33 4.52 -1.48
N LEU A 58 -1.64 4.24 -1.56
CA LEU A 58 -2.39 4.04 -2.81
C LEU A 58 -3.76 4.70 -2.77
N ILE A 59 -4.39 4.85 -3.95
CA ILE A 59 -5.77 5.32 -4.07
C ILE A 59 -6.70 4.12 -4.26
N ARG A 60 -7.78 4.05 -3.48
CA ARG A 60 -8.92 3.16 -3.74
C ARG A 60 -10.14 3.97 -4.14
N TYR A 61 -11.06 3.33 -4.86
CA TYR A 61 -12.35 3.90 -5.21
C TYR A 61 -13.43 3.19 -4.41
N ALA A 62 -14.16 3.95 -3.59
CA ALA A 62 -15.30 3.44 -2.84
C ALA A 62 -16.59 3.71 -3.64
N GLN A 63 -17.44 2.69 -3.73
CA GLN A 63 -18.83 2.84 -4.15
C GLN A 63 -19.65 3.15 -2.89
N THR A 64 -20.41 4.24 -2.95
CA THR A 64 -21.36 4.66 -1.91
C THR A 64 -22.74 4.11 -2.18
#